data_AF-A0A3D4EVR8-F1
#
_entry.id   AF-A0A3D4EVR8-F1
#
_cell.length_a   1.000
_cell.length_b   1.000
_cell.length_c   1.000
_cell.angle_alpha   90.00
_cell.angle_beta   90.00
_cell.angle_gamma   90.00
#
_symmetry.space_group_name_H-M   'P 1'
#
loop_
_entity.id
_entity.type
_entity.pdbx_description
1 polymer ?
#
loop_
_entity_poly.entity_id
_entity_poly.type
_entity_poly.pdbx_seq_one_letter_code
_entity_poly.pdbx_strand_id
1 'polypeptide(L)'
;MASSTPYLVSALRQTAKNLEKSEVTYRWSSFANCNCGHLIQTVTGMDASEIQSKAMMQDGDWGKQANANVHQPRLSPPQPDFGDRPALDEGAWEPEDVGACQVTGASIDFVFYSLNRMGLSSTDIKQLERLSDPEVRRRLGTENVYFPHHVRENVIRYIIEWADMLEEDLECGLGDGEFFSSSSKGAVFEDIEKSSREIVLIHQ
;
A
#
# COMPACT_ATOMS: atom_id res chain seq x y z
N MET A 1 4.00 -11.21 8.03
CA MET A 1 5.04 -11.03 7.03
C MET A 1 4.48 -11.50 5.73
N ALA A 2 4.43 -10.60 4.76
CA ALA A 2 3.79 -10.84 3.48
C ALA A 2 4.48 -11.98 2.73
N SER A 3 3.71 -12.67 1.89
CA SER A 3 4.28 -13.67 0.98
C SER A 3 5.16 -12.96 -0.04
N SER A 4 6.41 -13.40 -0.16
CA SER A 4 7.34 -12.90 -1.18
C SER A 4 6.84 -13.31 -2.56
N THR A 5 6.25 -12.37 -3.29
CA THR A 5 5.79 -12.55 -4.67
C THR A 5 6.41 -11.49 -5.57
N PRO A 6 6.76 -11.81 -6.83
CA PRO A 6 7.32 -10.80 -7.74
C PRO A 6 6.39 -9.62 -7.97
N TYR A 7 5.07 -9.86 -7.96
CA TYR A 7 4.05 -8.82 -8.08
C TYR A 7 4.11 -7.83 -6.91
N LEU A 8 4.25 -8.33 -5.67
CA LEU A 8 4.36 -7.48 -4.49
C LEU A 8 5.65 -6.65 -4.52
N VAL A 9 6.78 -7.27 -4.83
CA VAL A 9 8.06 -6.55 -4.97
C VAL A 9 7.93 -5.42 -6.00
N SER A 10 7.42 -5.74 -7.20
CA SER A 10 7.20 -4.76 -8.27
C SER A 10 6.29 -3.61 -7.82
N ALA A 11 5.17 -3.91 -7.16
CA ALA A 11 4.26 -2.89 -6.66
C ALA A 11 4.91 -1.99 -5.61
N LEU A 12 5.63 -2.55 -4.62
CA LEU A 12 6.35 -1.76 -3.62
C LEU A 12 7.38 -0.83 -4.26
N ARG A 13 8.19 -1.33 -5.20
CA ARG A 13 9.16 -0.52 -5.94
C ARG A 13 8.49 0.61 -6.71
N GLN A 14 7.40 0.31 -7.41
CA GLN A 14 6.67 1.31 -8.19
C GLN A 14 6.01 2.36 -7.28
N THR A 15 5.49 1.96 -6.11
CA THR A 15 4.97 2.88 -5.10
C THR A 15 6.06 3.79 -4.56
N ALA A 16 7.25 3.27 -4.24
CA ALA A 16 8.39 4.08 -3.82
C ALA A 16 8.81 5.09 -4.90
N LYS A 17 8.99 4.65 -6.15
CA LYS A 17 9.30 5.52 -7.29
C LYS A 17 8.27 6.63 -7.49
N ASN A 18 6.99 6.34 -7.27
CA ASN A 18 5.93 7.37 -7.34
C ASN A 18 6.04 8.35 -6.17
N LEU A 19 6.27 7.85 -4.96
CA LEU A 19 6.48 8.67 -3.78
C LEU A 19 7.77 9.51 -3.80
N GLU A 20 8.71 9.28 -4.71
CA GLU A 20 9.88 10.17 -4.88
C GLU A 20 9.54 11.45 -5.67
N LYS A 21 8.46 11.43 -6.44
CA LYS A 21 8.06 12.53 -7.34
C LYS A 21 7.42 13.69 -6.60
N SER A 22 8.01 14.88 -6.65
CA SER A 22 7.54 16.06 -5.89
C SER A 22 6.06 16.43 -6.10
N GLU A 23 5.50 16.11 -7.27
CA GLU A 23 4.11 16.36 -7.64
C GLU A 23 3.10 15.40 -6.98
N VAL A 24 3.58 14.27 -6.43
CA VAL A 24 2.73 13.33 -5.73
C VAL A 24 2.44 13.87 -4.34
N THR A 25 1.15 14.11 -4.08
CA THR A 25 0.63 14.48 -2.76
C THR A 25 0.75 13.29 -1.83
N TYR A 26 1.52 13.45 -0.76
CA TYR A 26 1.56 12.51 0.35
C TYR A 26 0.93 13.17 1.57
N ARG A 27 -0.05 12.50 2.19
CA ARG A 27 -0.76 12.99 3.37
C ARG A 27 -1.28 11.81 4.19
N TRP A 28 -0.63 11.52 5.31
CA TRP A 28 -0.98 10.38 6.15
C TRP A 28 -2.42 10.42 6.70
N SER A 29 -2.98 11.61 6.91
CA SER A 29 -4.39 11.78 7.33
C SER A 29 -5.42 11.44 6.24
N SER A 30 -5.03 11.34 4.97
CA SER A 30 -5.91 10.96 3.85
C SER A 30 -5.86 9.44 3.61
N PHE A 31 -7.02 8.79 3.50
CA PHE A 31 -7.09 7.35 3.20
C PHE A 31 -6.42 6.99 1.88
N ALA A 32 -6.48 7.89 0.90
CA ALA A 32 -5.91 7.69 -0.42
C ALA A 32 -4.43 8.07 -0.52
N ASN A 33 -3.98 9.08 0.23
CA ASN A 33 -2.60 9.60 0.16
C ASN A 33 -1.74 9.20 1.37
N CYS A 34 -2.19 8.25 2.19
CA CYS A 34 -1.37 7.61 3.21
C CYS A 34 -0.54 6.45 2.63
N ASN A 35 0.20 5.77 3.50
CA ASN A 35 1.12 4.70 3.15
C ASN A 35 0.41 3.56 2.39
N CYS A 36 -0.72 3.08 2.93
CA CYS A 36 -1.52 2.05 2.27
C CYS A 36 -2.25 2.57 1.04
N GLY A 37 -2.73 3.82 1.07
CA GLY A 37 -3.43 4.45 -0.03
C GLY A 37 -2.58 4.51 -1.31
N HIS A 38 -1.31 4.88 -1.20
CA HIS A 38 -0.39 4.90 -2.35
C HIS A 38 -0.08 3.52 -2.91
N LEU A 39 0.04 2.50 -2.05
CA LEU A 39 0.19 1.12 -2.51
C LEU A 39 -1.07 0.67 -3.26
N ILE A 40 -2.26 1.00 -2.75
CA ILE A 40 -3.54 0.68 -3.40
C ILE A 40 -3.62 1.36 -4.78
N GLN A 41 -3.36 2.66 -4.88
CA GLN A 41 -3.30 3.37 -6.16
C GLN A 41 -2.38 2.67 -7.17
N THR A 42 -1.23 2.18 -6.70
CA THR A 42 -0.25 1.49 -7.56
C THR A 42 -0.76 0.12 -8.02
N VAL A 43 -1.42 -0.63 -7.14
CA VAL A 43 -1.89 -1.99 -7.40
C VAL A 43 -3.17 -2.01 -8.23
N THR A 44 -4.11 -1.13 -7.93
CA THR A 44 -5.44 -1.14 -8.53
C THR A 44 -5.57 -0.17 -9.69
N GLY A 45 -4.68 0.82 -9.80
CA GLY A 45 -4.81 1.94 -10.73
C GLY A 45 -5.96 2.91 -10.39
N MET A 46 -6.64 2.72 -9.25
CA MET A 46 -7.69 3.63 -8.79
C MET A 46 -7.09 5.00 -8.48
N ASP A 47 -7.82 6.06 -8.81
CA ASP A 47 -7.44 7.39 -8.39
C ASP A 47 -7.69 7.62 -6.89
N ALA A 48 -7.08 8.67 -6.35
CA ALA A 48 -7.18 8.99 -4.94
C ALA A 48 -8.62 9.31 -4.48
N SER A 49 -9.44 9.91 -5.35
CA SER A 49 -10.82 10.29 -5.02
C SER A 49 -11.73 9.07 -4.89
N GLU A 50 -11.51 8.06 -5.74
CA GLU A 50 -12.22 6.79 -5.73
C GLU A 50 -11.87 6.00 -4.45
N ILE A 51 -10.58 5.89 -4.10
CA ILE A 51 -10.14 5.19 -2.88
C ILE A 51 -10.70 5.88 -1.64
N GLN A 52 -10.59 7.20 -1.57
CA GLN A 52 -11.09 7.99 -0.44
C GLN A 52 -12.59 7.78 -0.24
N SER A 53 -13.37 7.85 -1.32
CA SER A 53 -14.83 7.66 -1.28
C SER A 53 -15.22 6.27 -0.78
N LYS A 54 -14.54 5.21 -1.25
CA LYS A 54 -14.81 3.83 -0.81
C LYS A 54 -14.38 3.57 0.63
N ALA A 55 -13.21 4.05 1.04
CA ALA A 55 -12.68 3.83 2.39
C ALA A 55 -13.55 4.51 3.46
N MET A 56 -14.15 5.68 3.17
CA MET A 56 -15.05 6.38 4.08
C MET A 56 -16.38 5.66 4.33
N MET A 57 -16.78 4.73 3.46
CA MET A 57 -17.96 3.91 3.70
C MET A 57 -17.80 2.96 4.88
N GLN A 58 -16.58 2.75 5.39
CA GLN A 58 -16.27 1.87 6.53
C GLN A 58 -15.67 2.65 7.71
N ASP A 59 -15.79 2.08 8.91
CA ASP A 59 -15.25 2.69 10.14
C ASP A 59 -13.78 2.33 10.38
N GLY A 60 -13.03 3.29 10.94
CA GLY A 60 -11.62 3.12 11.31
C GLY A 60 -10.61 3.31 10.18
N ASP A 61 -9.33 3.25 10.57
CA ASP A 61 -8.20 3.26 9.65
C ASP A 61 -8.08 1.95 8.85
N TRP A 62 -7.14 1.89 7.89
CA TRP A 62 -6.87 0.69 7.10
C TRP A 62 -6.63 -0.55 7.96
N GLY A 63 -6.03 -0.38 9.13
CA GLY A 63 -5.76 -1.47 10.06
C GLY A 63 -7.01 -2.05 10.69
N LYS A 64 -8.00 -1.22 11.02
CA LYS A 64 -9.33 -1.65 11.49
C LYS A 64 -10.12 -2.30 10.35
N GLN A 65 -10.15 -1.64 9.18
CA GLN A 65 -10.88 -2.11 8.01
C GLN A 65 -10.36 -3.47 7.52
N ALA A 66 -9.04 -3.69 7.54
CA ALA A 66 -8.44 -4.96 7.14
C ALA A 66 -8.78 -6.16 8.06
N ASN A 67 -9.18 -5.93 9.32
CA ASN A 67 -9.63 -7.02 10.22
C ASN A 67 -11.12 -7.22 10.27
N ALA A 68 -11.88 -6.29 9.70
CA ALA A 68 -13.33 -6.29 9.81
C ALA A 68 -13.88 -7.45 8.97
N ASN A 69 -13.88 -8.65 9.54
CA ASN A 69 -14.76 -9.71 9.10
C ASN A 69 -16.18 -9.19 9.34
N VAL A 70 -16.96 -9.05 8.26
CA VAL A 70 -18.39 -8.69 8.23
C VAL A 70 -18.68 -7.20 8.04
N HIS A 71 -19.21 -6.91 6.85
CA HIS A 71 -20.04 -5.75 6.53
C HIS A 71 -21.21 -5.63 7.50
N GLN A 72 -21.16 -4.66 8.43
CA GLN A 72 -22.39 -4.14 9.02
C GLN A 72 -22.87 -2.97 8.16
N PRO A 73 -24.08 -3.04 7.57
CA PRO A 73 -24.67 -1.88 6.91
C PRO A 73 -24.86 -0.77 7.96
N ARG A 74 -24.32 0.42 7.68
CA ARG A 74 -24.43 1.57 8.59
C ARG A 74 -25.90 1.95 8.79
N LEU A 75 -26.36 1.97 10.04
CA LEU A 75 -27.69 2.48 10.45
C LEU A 75 -27.67 3.97 10.86
N SER A 76 -26.53 4.66 10.79
CA SER A 76 -26.40 6.07 11.22
C SER A 76 -25.28 6.82 10.48
N PRO A 77 -25.38 8.15 10.31
CA PRO A 77 -24.29 8.98 9.78
C PRO A 77 -23.03 8.82 10.65
N PRO A 78 -21.83 8.78 10.06
CA PRO A 78 -20.60 8.47 10.80
C PRO A 78 -20.32 9.54 11.86
N GLN A 79 -20.01 9.10 13.07
CA GLN A 79 -18.98 9.78 13.86
C GLN A 79 -17.64 9.35 13.25
N PRO A 80 -16.81 10.26 12.73
CA PRO A 80 -15.55 9.89 12.12
C PRO A 80 -14.60 9.26 13.15
N ASP A 81 -14.56 7.92 13.21
CA ASP A 81 -13.55 7.18 13.99
C ASP A 81 -12.31 6.99 13.12
N PHE A 82 -11.38 7.94 13.21
CA PHE A 82 -10.13 7.94 12.45
C PHE A 82 -8.99 7.17 13.15
N GLY A 83 -9.28 6.40 14.22
CA GLY A 83 -8.23 5.75 15.04
C GLY A 83 -7.33 6.77 15.75
N ASP A 84 -6.01 6.53 15.75
CA ASP A 84 -5.02 7.47 16.34
C ASP A 84 -4.76 8.71 15.49
N ARG A 85 -5.49 8.90 14.36
CA ARG A 85 -5.31 10.09 13.52
C ARG A 85 -5.78 11.32 14.32
N PRO A 86 -4.93 12.36 14.47
CA PRO A 86 -5.35 13.58 15.15
C PRO A 86 -6.59 14.13 14.47
N ALA A 87 -7.64 14.38 15.25
CA ALA A 87 -8.96 14.73 14.74
C ALA A 87 -8.97 16.06 13.94
N LEU A 88 -7.97 16.92 14.12
CA LEU A 88 -7.88 18.28 13.56
C LEU A 88 -6.43 18.78 13.51
N ASP A 89 -5.54 18.15 12.73
CA ASP A 89 -4.32 18.82 12.27
C ASP A 89 -4.37 19.07 10.75
N GLU A 90 -3.56 20.02 10.28
CA GLU A 90 -3.60 20.60 8.94
C GLU A 90 -3.71 19.54 7.82
N GLY A 91 -4.94 19.30 7.35
CA GLY A 91 -5.21 18.28 6.33
C GLY A 91 -6.17 17.16 6.70
N ALA A 92 -6.83 17.22 7.86
CA ALA A 92 -8.00 16.41 8.15
C ALA A 92 -9.20 16.87 7.29
N TRP A 93 -9.16 16.53 5.99
CA TRP A 93 -10.26 16.59 5.02
C TRP A 93 -10.94 17.96 4.84
N GLU A 94 -10.69 18.61 3.69
CA GLU A 94 -11.52 19.72 3.23
C GLU A 94 -12.67 19.16 2.35
N PRO A 95 -13.93 19.60 2.52
CA PRO A 95 -15.08 19.10 1.73
C PRO A 95 -14.93 19.21 0.21
N GLU A 96 -14.04 20.10 -0.24
CA GLU A 96 -13.70 20.35 -1.64
C GLU A 96 -12.90 19.21 -2.31
N ASP A 97 -12.29 18.31 -1.53
CA ASP A 97 -11.60 17.12 -2.05
C ASP A 97 -12.57 16.01 -2.53
N VAL A 98 -13.88 16.16 -2.27
CA VAL A 98 -14.93 15.30 -2.81
C VAL A 98 -15.29 15.75 -4.22
N GLY A 99 -14.42 15.45 -5.18
CA GLY A 99 -14.79 15.44 -6.59
C GLY A 99 -16.08 14.62 -6.78
N ALA A 100 -17.03 15.15 -7.55
CA ALA A 100 -18.38 14.61 -7.70
C ALA A 100 -18.41 13.09 -7.94
N CYS A 101 -19.04 12.36 -7.02
CA CYS A 101 -19.11 10.91 -7.04
C CYS A 101 -20.14 10.41 -8.09
N GLN A 102 -19.67 9.75 -9.15
CA GLN A 102 -20.44 8.72 -9.84
C GLN A 102 -19.95 7.37 -9.34
N VAL A 103 -20.69 6.73 -8.44
CA VAL A 103 -20.32 5.45 -7.84
C VAL A 103 -20.35 4.37 -8.92
N THR A 104 -19.19 4.05 -9.48
CA THR A 104 -18.96 2.82 -10.26
C THR A 104 -18.22 1.80 -9.40
N GLY A 105 -18.95 0.79 -8.94
CA GLY A 105 -18.59 -0.61 -9.22
C GLY A 105 -17.79 -1.44 -8.21
N ALA A 106 -16.69 -0.96 -7.60
CA ALA A 106 -15.85 -1.81 -6.73
C ALA A 106 -16.06 -1.50 -5.24
N SER A 107 -16.26 -2.51 -4.38
CA SER A 107 -16.26 -2.31 -2.92
C SER A 107 -14.83 -2.22 -2.38
N ILE A 108 -14.66 -1.66 -1.18
CA ILE A 108 -13.37 -1.67 -0.49
C ILE A 108 -12.86 -3.11 -0.24
N ASP A 109 -13.76 -4.11 -0.19
CA ASP A 109 -13.36 -5.52 -0.10
C ASP A 109 -12.60 -5.98 -1.34
N PHE A 110 -12.95 -5.46 -2.52
CA PHE A 110 -12.22 -5.78 -3.74
C PHE A 110 -10.75 -5.30 -3.65
N VAL A 111 -10.52 -4.17 -2.98
CA VAL A 111 -9.18 -3.68 -2.69
C VAL A 111 -8.43 -4.65 -1.79
N PHE A 112 -9.03 -5.05 -0.66
CA PHE A 112 -8.42 -6.04 0.25
C PHE A 112 -8.19 -7.40 -0.42
N TYR A 113 -9.12 -7.84 -1.25
CA TYR A 113 -8.98 -9.06 -2.04
C TYR A 113 -7.80 -8.97 -3.01
N SER A 114 -7.65 -7.86 -3.70
CA SER A 114 -6.53 -7.62 -4.64
C SER A 114 -5.19 -7.64 -3.91
N LEU A 115 -5.09 -6.95 -2.77
CA LEU A 115 -3.88 -6.95 -1.92
C LEU A 115 -3.56 -8.36 -1.40
N ASN A 116 -4.58 -9.12 -0.99
CA ASN A 116 -4.39 -10.48 -0.52
C ASN A 116 -3.86 -11.43 -1.60
N ARG A 117 -4.37 -11.30 -2.84
CA ARG A 117 -3.86 -12.08 -3.98
C ARG A 117 -2.41 -11.79 -4.31
N MET A 118 -1.90 -10.61 -3.98
CA MET A 118 -0.50 -10.25 -4.14
C MET A 118 0.39 -10.75 -3.01
N GLY A 119 -0.19 -11.28 -1.93
CA GLY A 119 0.55 -11.80 -0.78
C GLY A 119 0.52 -10.91 0.45
N LEU A 120 -0.24 -9.80 0.48
CA LEU A 120 -0.42 -9.02 1.72
C LEU A 120 -1.55 -9.61 2.57
N SER A 121 -1.25 -9.90 3.83
CA SER A 121 -2.26 -10.12 4.84
C SER A 121 -2.78 -8.79 5.42
N SER A 122 -3.90 -8.85 6.14
CA SER A 122 -4.41 -7.71 6.91
C SER A 122 -3.42 -7.21 7.95
N THR A 123 -2.56 -8.10 8.48
CA THR A 123 -1.46 -7.73 9.38
C THR A 123 -0.41 -6.88 8.66
N ASP A 124 -0.03 -7.27 7.45
CA ASP A 124 0.98 -6.53 6.68
C ASP A 124 0.46 -5.13 6.29
N ILE A 125 -0.85 -5.01 6.00
CA ILE A 125 -1.50 -3.71 5.74
C ILE A 125 -1.43 -2.79 6.97
N LYS A 126 -1.72 -3.31 8.18
CA LYS A 126 -1.56 -2.52 9.42
C LYS A 126 -0.13 -2.07 9.63
N GLN A 127 0.81 -2.97 9.38
CA GLN A 127 2.23 -2.70 9.58
C GLN A 127 2.74 -1.68 8.59
N LEU A 128 2.28 -1.70 7.35
CA LEU A 128 2.57 -0.66 6.35
C LEU A 128 2.02 0.71 6.77
N GLU A 129 0.77 0.78 7.25
CA GLU A 129 0.15 2.04 7.67
C GLU A 129 0.96 2.73 8.78
N ARG A 130 1.63 1.96 9.63
CA ARG A 130 2.39 2.44 10.80
C ARG A 130 3.91 2.27 10.70
N LEU A 131 4.42 1.81 9.54
CA LEU A 131 5.83 1.46 9.33
C LEU A 131 6.38 0.58 10.48
N SER A 132 5.68 -0.50 10.82
CA SER A 132 5.90 -1.25 12.06
C SER A 132 6.17 -2.76 11.89
N ASP A 133 6.42 -3.25 10.67
CA ASP A 133 6.88 -4.64 10.50
C ASP A 133 8.24 -4.82 11.20
N PRO A 134 8.35 -5.73 12.18
CA PRO A 134 9.55 -5.84 13.00
C PRO A 134 10.79 -6.21 12.19
N GLU A 135 10.64 -6.97 11.10
CA GLU A 135 11.76 -7.44 10.30
C GLU A 135 12.26 -6.35 9.36
N VAL A 136 11.35 -5.64 8.69
CA VAL A 136 11.71 -4.44 7.91
C VAL A 136 12.41 -3.42 8.80
N ARG A 137 11.88 -3.22 10.02
CA ARG A 137 12.47 -2.31 11.00
C ARG A 137 13.86 -2.76 11.42
N ARG A 138 14.07 -4.05 11.67
CA ARG A 138 15.38 -4.60 12.01
C ARG A 138 16.42 -4.33 10.91
N ARG A 139 16.03 -4.43 9.64
CA ARG A 139 16.91 -4.19 8.48
C ARG A 139 17.30 -2.72 8.29
N LEU A 140 16.40 -1.79 8.57
CA LEU A 140 16.66 -0.33 8.51
C LEU A 140 17.77 0.14 9.46
N GLY A 141 18.32 -0.73 10.32
CA GLY A 141 19.46 -0.45 11.18
C GLY A 141 19.13 0.42 12.39
N THR A 142 20.17 0.93 13.06
CA THR A 142 20.03 1.66 14.33
C THR A 142 19.57 3.11 14.17
N GLU A 143 19.54 3.65 12.95
CA GLU A 143 19.05 5.01 12.65
C GLU A 143 17.52 5.11 12.58
N ASN A 144 16.83 4.15 13.17
CA ASN A 144 15.38 4.01 13.08
C ASN A 144 14.67 4.19 14.43
N VAL A 145 15.39 4.52 15.51
CA VAL A 145 14.82 4.64 16.88
C VAL A 145 13.65 5.62 16.90
N TYR A 146 13.74 6.70 16.12
CA TYR A 146 12.64 7.60 15.82
C TYR A 146 12.33 7.54 14.32
N PHE A 147 11.18 6.96 13.97
CA PHE A 147 10.79 6.74 12.58
C PHE A 147 9.28 6.98 12.40
N PRO A 148 8.88 8.26 12.40
CA PRO A 148 7.47 8.63 12.23
C PRO A 148 6.91 8.15 10.89
N HIS A 149 5.73 7.56 10.94
CA HIS A 149 5.01 6.99 9.79
C HIS A 149 4.34 8.03 8.88
N HIS A 150 4.27 9.29 9.33
CA HIS A 150 3.72 10.42 8.59
C HIS A 150 4.80 11.22 7.84
N VAL A 151 6.06 10.78 7.89
CA VAL A 151 7.16 11.41 7.16
C VAL A 151 7.39 10.63 5.87
N ARG A 152 7.15 11.29 4.73
CA ARG A 152 7.23 10.73 3.38
C ARG A 152 8.55 9.98 3.13
N GLU A 153 9.67 10.56 3.54
CA GLU A 153 11.01 10.00 3.36
C GLU A 153 11.20 8.69 4.12
N ASN A 154 10.58 8.57 5.30
CA ASN A 154 10.60 7.33 6.08
C ASN A 154 9.75 6.24 5.39
N VAL A 155 8.62 6.62 4.81
CA VAL A 155 7.76 5.68 4.06
C VAL A 155 8.51 5.13 2.85
N ILE A 156 9.16 5.99 2.07
CA ILE A 156 9.97 5.57 0.91
C ILE A 156 11.07 4.61 1.34
N ARG A 157 11.87 4.99 2.36
CA ARG A 157 12.93 4.11 2.89
C ARG A 157 12.39 2.76 3.34
N TYR A 158 11.26 2.76 4.05
CA TYR A 158 10.64 1.54 4.54
C TYR A 158 10.15 0.63 3.40
N ILE A 159 9.50 1.19 2.39
CA ILE A 159 8.96 0.44 1.25
C ILE A 159 10.10 -0.14 0.40
N ILE A 160 11.19 0.62 0.20
CA ILE A 160 12.38 0.14 -0.51
C ILE A 160 12.99 -1.05 0.23
N GLU A 161 13.25 -0.90 1.54
CA GLU A 161 13.84 -1.97 2.35
C GLU A 161 12.94 -3.22 2.40
N TRP A 162 11.62 -3.01 2.47
CA TRP A 162 10.68 -4.12 2.41
C TRP A 162 10.73 -4.85 1.07
N ALA A 163 10.82 -4.12 -0.04
CA ALA A 163 10.97 -4.71 -1.36
C ALA A 163 12.29 -5.48 -1.51
N ASP A 164 13.41 -4.92 -1.03
CA ASP A 164 14.73 -5.58 -1.01
C ASP A 164 14.64 -6.92 -0.26
N MET A 165 14.03 -6.92 0.93
CA MET A 165 13.84 -8.12 1.74
C MET A 165 13.04 -9.21 1.02
N LEU A 166 11.90 -8.84 0.44
CA LEU A 166 11.04 -9.81 -0.27
C LEU A 166 11.71 -10.34 -1.56
N GLU A 167 12.52 -9.52 -2.21
CA GLU A 167 13.30 -9.91 -3.39
C GLU A 167 14.39 -10.92 -3.04
N GLU A 168 15.12 -10.70 -1.94
CA GLU A 168 16.11 -11.66 -1.43
C GLU A 168 15.47 -13.00 -1.03
N ASP A 169 14.29 -12.97 -0.41
CA ASP A 169 13.55 -14.19 -0.06
C ASP A 169 13.15 -15.01 -1.30
N LEU A 170 12.77 -14.33 -2.40
CA LEU A 170 12.49 -14.98 -3.68
C LEU A 170 13.75 -15.62 -4.28
N GLU A 171 14.90 -14.95 -4.19
CA GLU A 171 16.18 -15.48 -4.67
C GLU A 171 16.63 -16.70 -3.84
N CYS A 172 16.43 -16.68 -2.53
CA CYS A 172 16.78 -17.79 -1.65
C CYS A 172 15.88 -19.03 -1.89
N GLY A 173 14.62 -18.84 -2.29
CA GLY A 173 13.68 -19.91 -2.59
C GLY A 173 13.91 -20.65 -3.91
N LEU A 174 14.82 -20.16 -4.77
CA LEU A 174 15.12 -20.70 -6.10
C LEU A 174 16.41 -21.53 -6.16
N GLY A 175 17.13 -21.74 -5.05
CA GLY A 175 18.17 -22.77 -4.95
C GLY A 175 17.50 -24.10 -4.62
N ASP A 176 17.28 -25.01 -5.57
CA ASP A 176 18.34 -25.79 -6.21
C ASP A 176 18.37 -25.71 -7.75
N GLY A 177 19.38 -25.03 -8.31
CA GLY A 177 19.84 -25.27 -9.67
C GLY A 177 19.55 -24.19 -10.72
N GLU A 178 20.21 -23.04 -10.62
CA GLU A 178 21.03 -22.47 -11.70
C GLU A 178 21.59 -21.11 -11.25
N PHE A 179 22.91 -20.93 -11.42
CA PHE A 179 23.63 -19.71 -11.08
C PHE A 179 23.29 -18.62 -12.11
N PHE A 180 22.22 -17.85 -11.89
CA PHE A 180 21.83 -16.74 -12.76
C PHE A 180 22.72 -15.50 -12.52
N SER A 181 23.43 -15.06 -13.56
CA SER A 181 24.29 -13.87 -13.52
C SER A 181 23.49 -12.57 -13.37
N SER A 182 24.13 -11.53 -12.83
CA SER A 182 23.55 -10.20 -12.59
C SER A 182 22.97 -9.50 -13.83
N SER A 183 23.36 -9.89 -15.05
CA SER A 183 22.79 -9.34 -16.30
C SER A 183 21.41 -9.90 -16.68
N SER A 184 21.02 -11.06 -16.13
CA SER A 184 19.71 -11.68 -16.40
C SER A 184 18.59 -11.11 -15.51
N LYS A 185 18.97 -10.50 -14.37
CA LYS A 185 18.03 -9.94 -13.39
C LYS A 185 17.17 -8.82 -13.97
N GLY A 186 17.78 -7.92 -14.77
CA GLY A 186 17.07 -6.80 -15.38
C GLY A 186 16.01 -7.21 -16.41
N ALA A 187 16.27 -8.27 -17.17
CA ALA A 187 15.36 -8.72 -18.24
C ALA A 187 14.11 -9.43 -17.70
N VAL A 188 14.27 -10.30 -16.70
CA VAL A 188 13.12 -10.98 -16.04
C VAL A 188 12.22 -9.94 -15.35
N PHE A 189 12.82 -8.90 -14.76
CA PHE A 189 12.06 -7.84 -14.10
C PHE A 189 11.38 -6.89 -15.08
N GLU A 190 11.99 -6.57 -16.22
CA GLU A 190 11.32 -5.81 -17.29
C GLU A 190 10.10 -6.56 -17.87
N ASP A 191 10.19 -7.89 -17.98
CA ASP A 191 9.06 -8.72 -18.43
C ASP A 191 7.95 -8.82 -17.37
N ILE A 192 8.30 -8.85 -16.08
CA ILE A 192 7.32 -8.79 -14.97
C ILE A 192 6.71 -7.39 -14.83
N GLU A 193 7.47 -6.31 -15.00
CA GLU A 193 6.95 -4.94 -15.05
C GLU A 193 5.99 -4.75 -16.25
N LYS A 194 6.33 -5.29 -17.42
CA LYS A 194 5.42 -5.32 -18.58
C LYS A 194 4.14 -6.12 -18.31
N SER A 195 4.27 -7.31 -17.73
CA SER A 195 3.11 -8.16 -17.41
C SER A 195 2.23 -7.56 -16.31
N SER A 196 2.82 -6.87 -15.33
CA SER A 196 2.09 -6.12 -14.31
C SER A 196 1.30 -4.95 -14.91
N ARG A 197 1.87 -4.26 -15.91
CA ARG A 197 1.15 -3.23 -16.68
C ARG A 197 -0.01 -3.82 -17.50
N GLU A 198 0.14 -5.05 -18.03
CA GLU A 198 -0.95 -5.74 -18.73
C GLU A 198 -2.07 -6.18 -17.78
N ILE A 199 -1.77 -6.64 -16.56
CA ILE A 199 -2.80 -7.00 -15.56
C ILE A 199 -3.62 -5.77 -15.15
N VAL A 200 -2.99 -4.60 -15.02
CA VAL A 200 -3.70 -3.33 -14.76
C VAL A 200 -4.63 -2.93 -15.93
N LEU A 201 -4.32 -3.35 -17.17
CA LEU A 201 -5.14 -3.08 -18.35
C LEU A 201 -6.29 -4.07 -18.56
N ILE A 202 -6.24 -5.28 -17.99
CA ILE A 202 -7.28 -6.31 -18.16
C ILE A 202 -8.56 -6.00 -17.35
N HIS A 203 -8.51 -5.01 -16.45
CA HIS A 203 -9.63 -4.63 -15.58
C HIS A 203 -10.25 -3.24 -15.88
N GLN A 204 -9.94 -2.62 -17.04
CA GLN A 204 -10.66 -1.45 -17.56
C GLN A 204 -11.86 -1.83 -18.43
#